data_AF-A0AAJ6ENS6-F1
#
_entry.id   AF-A0AAJ6ENS6-F1
#
_cell.length_a   1.000
_cell.length_b   1.000
_cell.length_c   1.000
_cell.angle_alpha   90.00
_cell.angle_beta   90.00
_cell.angle_gamma   90.00
#
_symmetry.space_group_name_H-M   'P 1'
#
loop_
_entity.id
_entity.type
_entity.pdbx_description
1 polymer ?
#
loop_
_entity_poly.entity_id
_entity_poly.type
_entity_poly.pdbx_seq_one_letter_code
_entity_poly.pdbx_strand_id
1 'polypeptide(L)'
;MTDPTVTSIDAELLNEPRLVVEPGVAARVAAVAVPVLQGMGYRLVRIKVSGEAGCTVQIMAERPDGSMQLEDCEAISRALSPVLDVADPIDRAYRLEISSPGIDRPLVRRSDFERYNGHLVKIEMAVAHQGRKRFRGTLAGVEGNAVCVKRDDPRPDEDAEVLLVMEDIADARLVLTDELIAESMRRGKAAERELRRELGLAPPQPEHAKKSDPAKSHKPKPKPGKKPAPTNTKQHRLAAERARRNEIDPSEGD
;
A
#
# COMPACT_ATOMS: atom_id res chain seq x y z
N MET A 1 5.71 -28.03 -0.27
CA MET A 1 6.10 -28.01 -1.69
C MET A 1 5.81 -26.60 -2.19
N THR A 2 6.81 -25.73 -2.16
CA THR A 2 6.73 -24.39 -2.74
C THR A 2 6.71 -24.52 -4.26
N ASP A 3 5.82 -23.77 -4.91
CA ASP A 3 5.66 -23.77 -6.35
C ASP A 3 6.92 -23.17 -7.01
N PRO A 4 7.60 -23.87 -7.92
CA PRO A 4 8.82 -23.37 -8.57
C PRO A 4 8.61 -22.04 -9.31
N THR A 5 7.36 -21.71 -9.68
CA THR A 5 6.99 -20.48 -10.37
C THR A 5 7.09 -19.23 -9.48
N VAL A 6 6.86 -19.37 -8.16
CA VAL A 6 6.93 -18.23 -7.22
C VAL A 6 8.39 -17.81 -7.00
N THR A 7 9.29 -18.80 -6.88
CA THR A 7 10.73 -18.55 -6.71
C THR A 7 11.36 -17.88 -7.94
N SER A 8 10.88 -18.16 -9.15
CA SER A 8 11.38 -17.49 -10.36
C SER A 8 10.95 -16.03 -10.45
N ILE A 9 9.71 -15.70 -10.07
CA ILE A 9 9.20 -14.32 -10.09
C ILE A 9 9.92 -13.46 -9.05
N ASP A 10 10.14 -13.98 -7.84
CA ASP A 10 10.87 -13.26 -6.80
C ASP A 10 12.31 -12.95 -7.23
N ALA A 11 12.98 -13.88 -7.91
CA ALA A 11 14.32 -13.68 -8.44
C ALA A 11 14.36 -12.61 -9.54
N GLU A 12 13.36 -12.55 -10.41
CA GLU A 12 13.23 -11.50 -11.43
C GLU A 12 13.02 -10.13 -10.79
N LEU A 13 12.12 -10.03 -9.80
CA LEU A 13 11.84 -8.78 -9.10
C LEU A 13 13.03 -8.29 -8.26
N LEU A 14 13.83 -9.19 -7.69
CA LEU A 14 15.05 -8.86 -6.94
C LEU A 14 16.15 -8.24 -7.82
N ASN A 15 16.21 -8.68 -9.09
CA ASN A 15 17.22 -8.25 -10.04
C ASN A 15 16.75 -7.11 -10.95
N GLU A 16 15.50 -6.67 -10.80
CA GLU A 16 14.96 -5.57 -11.61
C GLU A 16 15.78 -4.28 -11.40
N PRO A 17 16.30 -3.69 -12.49
CA PRO A 17 17.15 -2.51 -12.42
C PRO A 17 16.38 -1.29 -11.92
N ARG A 18 17.07 -0.43 -11.14
CA ARG A 18 16.51 0.86 -10.75
C ARG A 18 16.64 1.85 -11.91
N LEU A 19 15.59 2.63 -12.12
CA LEU A 19 15.55 3.74 -13.08
C LEU A 19 16.47 4.89 -12.68
N VAL A 20 16.58 5.13 -11.36
CA VAL A 20 17.38 6.21 -10.80
C VAL A 20 18.59 5.64 -10.07
N VAL A 21 19.78 6.13 -10.43
CA VAL A 21 21.05 5.78 -9.79
C VAL A 21 21.64 7.02 -9.13
N GLU A 22 22.02 6.91 -7.87
CA GLU A 22 22.60 8.01 -7.13
C GLU A 22 24.05 8.27 -7.59
N PRO A 23 24.49 9.55 -7.68
CA PRO A 23 25.86 9.86 -8.04
C PRO A 23 26.83 9.83 -6.85
N GLY A 24 28.14 9.79 -7.16
CA GLY A 24 29.21 10.05 -6.20
C GLY A 24 29.32 9.01 -5.09
N VAL A 25 29.36 9.47 -3.83
CA VAL A 25 29.52 8.60 -2.65
C VAL A 25 28.38 7.59 -2.52
N ALA A 26 27.14 8.03 -2.77
CA ALA A 26 25.97 7.16 -2.70
C ALA A 26 26.05 6.02 -3.73
N ALA A 27 26.60 6.27 -4.92
CA ALA A 27 26.84 5.25 -5.94
C ALA A 27 27.79 4.15 -5.43
N ARG A 28 28.87 4.55 -4.74
CA ARG A 28 29.85 3.61 -4.19
C ARG A 28 29.26 2.77 -3.06
N VAL A 29 28.49 3.40 -2.17
CA VAL A 29 27.76 2.67 -1.12
C VAL A 29 26.76 1.70 -1.75
N ALA A 30 26.06 2.10 -2.82
CA ALA A 30 25.12 1.21 -3.52
C ALA A 30 25.82 -0.01 -4.13
N ALA A 31 26.98 0.18 -4.77
CA ALA A 31 27.75 -0.93 -5.34
C ALA A 31 28.13 -2.01 -4.30
N VAL A 32 28.34 -1.60 -3.05
CA VAL A 32 28.63 -2.51 -1.93
C VAL A 32 27.34 -3.08 -1.33
N ALA A 33 26.31 -2.25 -1.15
CA ALA A 33 25.10 -2.64 -0.44
C ALA A 33 24.17 -3.55 -1.25
N VAL A 34 24.05 -3.31 -2.56
CA VAL A 34 23.16 -4.08 -3.45
C VAL A 34 23.39 -5.60 -3.38
N PRO A 35 24.61 -6.14 -3.57
CA PRO A 35 24.80 -7.59 -3.53
C PRO A 35 24.48 -8.21 -2.17
N VAL A 36 24.76 -7.50 -1.07
CA VAL A 36 24.41 -7.96 0.29
C VAL A 36 22.89 -7.99 0.47
N LEU A 37 22.20 -6.92 0.10
CA LEU A 37 20.74 -6.83 0.19
C LEU A 37 20.06 -7.91 -0.66
N GLN A 38 20.51 -8.11 -1.90
CA GLN A 38 19.97 -9.13 -2.80
C GLN A 38 20.19 -10.55 -2.26
N GLY A 39 21.37 -10.84 -1.70
CA GLY A 39 21.66 -12.11 -1.05
C GLY A 39 20.76 -12.41 0.15
N MET A 40 20.21 -11.37 0.78
CA MET A 40 19.25 -11.46 1.89
C MET A 40 17.78 -11.40 1.45
N GLY A 41 17.51 -11.27 0.14
CA GLY A 41 16.16 -11.17 -0.42
C GLY A 41 15.52 -9.78 -0.30
N TYR A 42 16.32 -8.73 -0.19
CA TYR A 42 15.86 -7.34 -0.21
C TYR A 42 16.35 -6.60 -1.46
N ARG A 43 15.60 -5.57 -1.82
CA ARG A 43 15.90 -4.66 -2.91
C ARG A 43 16.28 -3.31 -2.34
N LEU A 44 17.33 -2.72 -2.88
CA LEU A 44 17.65 -1.33 -2.60
C LEU A 44 16.57 -0.42 -3.21
N VAL A 45 16.07 0.53 -2.44
CA VAL A 45 15.15 1.59 -2.91
C VAL A 45 15.93 2.88 -3.15
N ARG A 46 16.62 3.38 -2.12
CA ARG A 46 17.36 4.64 -2.18
C ARG A 46 18.54 4.66 -1.22
N ILE A 47 19.62 5.33 -1.60
CA ILE A 47 20.68 5.75 -0.68
C ILE A 47 20.74 7.27 -0.62
N LYS A 48 20.79 7.81 0.60
CA LYS A 48 21.00 9.25 0.81
C LYS A 48 22.16 9.44 1.78
N VAL A 49 23.18 10.18 1.33
CA VAL A 49 24.28 10.62 2.18
C VAL A 49 24.07 12.09 2.50
N SER A 50 23.97 12.44 3.79
CA SER A 50 23.80 13.82 4.25
C SER A 50 24.92 14.19 5.23
N GLY A 51 25.20 15.49 5.36
CA GLY A 51 26.11 16.02 6.39
C GLY A 51 25.46 16.16 7.77
N GLU A 52 24.24 15.64 7.96
CA GLU A 52 23.54 15.69 9.23
C GLU A 52 24.28 14.85 10.28
N ALA A 53 24.32 15.32 11.52
CA ALA A 53 25.04 14.67 12.62
C ALA A 53 26.51 14.29 12.29
N GLY A 54 27.19 15.07 11.43
CA GLY A 54 28.57 14.84 11.00
C GLY A 54 28.68 14.09 9.67
N CYS A 55 27.93 12.99 9.50
CA CYS A 55 27.67 12.31 8.24
C CYS A 55 26.64 11.19 8.48
N THR A 56 25.53 11.16 7.75
CA THR A 56 24.52 10.10 7.85
C THR A 56 24.35 9.41 6.50
N VAL A 57 24.39 8.08 6.51
CA VAL A 57 24.12 7.20 5.37
C VAL A 57 22.79 6.53 5.61
N GLN A 58 21.76 7.01 4.94
CA GLN A 58 20.43 6.44 4.98
C GLN A 58 20.23 5.48 3.81
N ILE A 59 19.95 4.22 4.10
CA ILE A 59 19.64 3.18 3.12
C ILE A 59 18.18 2.77 3.30
N MET A 60 17.40 2.99 2.25
CA MET A 60 16.04 2.47 2.15
C MET A 60 16.05 1.16 1.40
N ALA A 61 15.51 0.11 2.00
CA ALA A 61 15.35 -1.20 1.38
C ALA A 61 13.92 -1.72 1.58
N GLU A 62 13.57 -2.79 0.89
CA GLU A 62 12.33 -3.53 1.08
C GLU A 62 12.42 -4.90 0.42
N ARG A 63 11.51 -5.80 0.75
CA ARG A 63 11.32 -7.05 0.00
C ARG A 63 10.65 -6.78 -1.36
N PRO A 64 10.70 -7.73 -2.31
CA PRO A 64 9.98 -7.62 -3.58
C PRO A 64 8.49 -7.32 -3.44
N ASP A 65 7.85 -7.79 -2.37
CA ASP A 65 6.45 -7.52 -2.04
C ASP A 65 6.23 -6.16 -1.36
N GLY A 66 7.26 -5.33 -1.19
CA GLY A 66 7.19 -4.01 -0.57
C GLY A 66 7.09 -4.03 0.95
N SER A 67 7.22 -5.19 1.60
CA SER A 67 7.22 -5.31 3.05
C SER A 67 8.63 -5.13 3.63
N MET A 68 8.69 -4.60 4.86
CA MET A 68 9.90 -4.53 5.68
C MET A 68 9.54 -4.17 7.11
N GLN A 69 9.98 -5.01 8.05
CA GLN A 69 9.75 -4.88 9.48
C GLN A 69 10.98 -4.31 10.20
N LEU A 70 10.86 -4.02 11.49
CA LEU A 70 11.96 -3.50 12.29
C LEU A 70 13.13 -4.50 12.39
N GLU A 71 12.81 -5.78 12.53
CA GLU A 71 13.77 -6.87 12.60
C GLU A 71 14.55 -7.01 11.28
N ASP A 72 13.90 -6.73 10.14
CA ASP A 72 14.57 -6.69 8.84
C ASP A 72 15.61 -5.55 8.78
N CYS A 73 15.27 -4.36 9.32
CA CYS A 73 16.21 -3.24 9.40
C CYS A 73 17.44 -3.60 10.23
N GLU A 74 17.24 -4.28 11.37
CA GLU A 74 18.33 -4.72 12.24
C GLU A 74 19.20 -5.79 11.55
N ALA A 75 18.58 -6.77 10.89
CA ALA A 75 19.30 -7.80 10.15
C ALA A 75 20.17 -7.19 9.04
N ILE A 76 19.61 -6.27 8.25
CA ILE A 76 20.33 -5.57 7.19
C ILE A 76 21.48 -4.75 7.77
N SER A 77 21.25 -4.01 8.86
CA SER A 77 22.29 -3.20 9.50
C SER A 77 23.49 -4.05 9.94
N ARG A 78 23.23 -5.19 10.61
CA ARG A 78 24.27 -6.12 11.06
C ARG A 78 25.03 -6.77 9.91
N ALA A 79 24.35 -7.05 8.79
CA ALA A 79 24.97 -7.65 7.62
C ALA A 79 25.80 -6.64 6.82
N LEU A 80 25.33 -5.40 6.67
CA LEU A 80 25.99 -4.36 5.88
C LEU A 80 27.18 -3.72 6.59
N SER A 81 27.10 -3.49 7.91
CA SER A 81 28.15 -2.78 8.66
C SER A 81 29.56 -3.33 8.39
N PRO A 82 29.86 -4.64 8.60
CA PRO A 82 31.21 -5.14 8.40
C PRO A 82 31.67 -5.08 6.93
N VAL A 83 30.73 -5.18 5.98
CA VAL A 83 31.05 -5.10 4.55
C VAL A 83 31.41 -3.67 4.15
N LEU A 84 30.67 -2.69 4.67
CA LEU A 84 30.96 -1.28 4.47
C LEU A 84 32.25 -0.85 5.16
N ASP A 85 32.56 -1.41 6.35
CA ASP A 85 33.83 -1.15 7.05
C ASP A 85 35.04 -1.68 6.27
N VAL A 86 34.91 -2.82 5.59
CA VAL A 86 35.99 -3.39 4.76
C VAL A 86 36.12 -2.66 3.42
N ALA A 87 35.00 -2.33 2.77
CA ALA A 87 35.00 -1.66 1.48
C ALA A 87 35.33 -0.17 1.58
N ASP A 88 35.12 0.42 2.76
CA ASP A 88 35.35 1.82 3.13
C ASP A 88 34.99 2.85 2.03
N PRO A 89 33.72 2.89 1.56
CA PRO A 89 33.33 3.78 0.47
C PRO A 89 33.27 5.26 0.89
N ILE A 90 33.42 5.58 2.18
CA ILE A 90 33.20 6.89 2.78
C ILE A 90 34.41 7.24 3.67
N ASP A 91 35.20 8.21 3.24
CA ASP A 91 36.47 8.60 3.89
C ASP A 91 36.30 9.38 5.23
N ARG A 92 35.22 9.18 5.96
CA ARG A 92 34.92 9.84 7.25
C ARG A 92 34.00 8.99 8.11
N ALA A 93 34.02 9.23 9.42
CA ALA A 93 33.04 8.64 10.33
C ALA A 93 31.61 9.01 9.92
N TYR A 94 30.71 8.03 9.96
CA TYR A 94 29.31 8.20 9.57
C TYR A 94 28.37 7.39 10.48
N ARG A 95 27.10 7.78 10.48
CA ARG A 95 25.99 7.03 11.07
C ARG A 95 25.27 6.25 9.98
N LEU A 96 25.14 4.94 10.15
CA LEU A 96 24.33 4.10 9.27
C LEU A 96 22.88 4.08 9.75
N GLU A 97 21.94 4.40 8.86
CA GLU A 97 20.50 4.32 9.10
C GLU A 97 19.85 3.42 8.05
N ILE A 98 19.14 2.39 8.53
CA ILE A 98 18.38 1.47 7.68
C ILE A 98 16.90 1.70 7.92
N SER A 99 16.12 1.89 6.85
CA SER A 99 14.68 2.05 6.95
C SER A 99 13.94 1.43 5.76
N SER A 100 12.63 1.25 5.92
CA SER A 100 11.72 1.08 4.79
C SER A 100 11.42 2.44 4.15
N PRO A 101 10.89 2.47 2.91
CA PRO A 101 10.60 3.73 2.23
C PRO A 101 9.33 4.45 2.73
N GLY A 102 8.43 3.74 3.42
CA GLY A 102 7.21 4.33 4.01
C GLY A 102 6.09 4.62 3.00
N ILE A 103 5.19 5.56 3.35
CA ILE A 103 3.98 5.86 2.57
C ILE A 103 4.28 6.76 1.36
N ASP A 104 5.07 7.83 1.54
CA ASP A 104 5.58 8.70 0.46
C ASP A 104 6.84 8.06 -0.15
N ARG A 105 6.71 6.81 -0.60
CA ARG A 105 7.84 6.04 -1.09
C ARG A 105 8.31 6.54 -2.47
N PRO A 106 9.63 6.49 -2.74
CA PRO A 106 10.15 6.60 -4.09
C PRO A 106 9.67 5.45 -4.98
N LEU A 107 9.41 5.75 -6.25
CA LEU A 107 9.15 4.80 -7.32
C LEU A 107 10.39 4.73 -8.19
N VAL A 108 11.17 3.66 -8.06
CA VAL A 108 12.50 3.55 -8.68
C VAL A 108 12.59 2.40 -9.67
N ARG A 109 11.50 1.66 -9.89
CA ARG A 109 11.42 0.49 -10.77
C ARG A 109 10.13 0.50 -11.57
N ARG A 110 10.09 -0.25 -12.67
CA ARG A 110 8.87 -0.45 -13.46
C ARG A 110 7.78 -1.11 -12.62
N SER A 111 8.12 -2.15 -11.86
CA SER A 111 7.18 -2.85 -10.98
C SER A 111 6.57 -1.94 -9.90
N ASP A 112 7.27 -0.88 -9.49
CA ASP A 112 6.73 0.12 -8.57
C ASP A 112 5.56 0.89 -9.22
N PHE A 113 5.70 1.31 -10.48
CA PHE A 113 4.62 2.01 -11.20
C PHE A 113 3.41 1.11 -11.46
N GLU A 114 3.64 -0.16 -11.78
CA GLU A 114 2.57 -1.14 -11.99
C GLU A 114 1.79 -1.40 -10.69
N ARG A 115 2.51 -1.56 -9.57
CA ARG A 115 1.92 -1.83 -8.26
C ARG A 115 1.06 -0.70 -7.73
N TYR A 116 1.45 0.55 -7.98
CA TYR A 116 0.76 1.73 -7.48
C TYR A 116 -0.10 2.42 -8.55
N ASN A 117 -0.50 1.67 -9.58
CA ASN A 117 -1.46 2.16 -10.56
C ASN A 117 -2.74 2.68 -9.87
N GLY A 118 -3.27 3.81 -10.32
CA GLY A 118 -4.40 4.51 -9.70
C GLY A 118 -4.04 5.44 -8.54
N HIS A 119 -2.79 5.47 -8.07
CA HIS A 119 -2.37 6.41 -7.02
C HIS A 119 -1.80 7.71 -7.58
N LEU A 120 -1.91 8.76 -6.76
CA LEU A 120 -1.36 10.07 -7.07
C LEU A 120 0.17 10.06 -6.93
N VAL A 121 0.86 10.54 -7.95
CA VAL A 121 2.33 10.63 -8.02
C VAL A 121 2.81 12.03 -8.31
N LYS A 122 4.04 12.29 -7.89
CA LYS A 122 4.85 13.42 -8.36
C LYS A 122 6.08 12.86 -9.06
N ILE A 123 6.28 13.27 -10.31
CA ILE A 123 7.40 12.83 -11.15
C ILE A 123 8.20 14.07 -11.57
N GLU A 124 9.51 14.01 -11.39
CA GLU A 124 10.48 14.96 -11.91
C GLU A 124 11.33 14.28 -12.99
N MET A 125 11.35 14.86 -14.18
CA MET A 125 12.09 14.37 -15.33
C MET A 125 13.49 14.99 -15.39
N ALA A 126 14.49 14.17 -15.69
CA ALA A 126 15.84 14.62 -16.03
C ALA A 126 15.81 15.44 -17.32
N VAL A 127 15.16 14.89 -18.35
CA VAL A 127 14.94 15.49 -19.67
C VAL A 127 13.53 16.08 -19.72
N ALA A 128 13.38 17.31 -20.19
CA ALA A 128 12.06 17.94 -20.24
C ALA A 128 11.15 17.21 -21.23
N HIS A 129 9.97 16.79 -20.77
CA HIS A 129 8.92 16.24 -21.62
C HIS A 129 7.97 17.38 -22.00
N GLN A 130 7.84 17.68 -23.29
CA GLN A 130 7.03 18.80 -23.80
C GLN A 130 7.33 20.14 -23.10
N GLY A 131 8.62 20.43 -22.83
CA GLY A 131 9.04 21.65 -22.15
C GLY A 131 8.77 21.71 -20.65
N ARG A 132 8.21 20.65 -20.05
CA ARG A 132 7.93 20.54 -18.62
C ARG A 132 8.79 19.45 -17.97
N LYS A 133 9.30 19.73 -16.77
CA LYS A 133 10.08 18.76 -15.97
C LYS A 133 9.32 18.15 -14.81
N ARG A 134 8.24 18.77 -14.34
CA ARG A 134 7.53 18.35 -13.13
C ARG A 134 6.10 18.03 -13.46
N PHE A 135 5.69 16.82 -13.12
CA PHE A 135 4.36 16.29 -13.34
C PHE A 135 3.76 15.87 -12.00
N ARG A 136 2.47 16.15 -11.84
CA ARG A 136 1.66 15.65 -10.74
C ARG A 136 0.36 15.14 -11.33
N GLY A 137 -0.02 13.94 -10.94
CA GLY A 137 -1.22 13.30 -11.47
C GLY A 137 -1.33 11.86 -11.02
N THR A 138 -2.40 11.21 -11.45
CA THR A 138 -2.70 9.82 -11.10
C THR A 138 -2.02 8.88 -12.10
N LEU A 139 -1.38 7.82 -11.60
CA LEU A 139 -0.88 6.74 -12.44
C LEU A 139 -2.04 6.06 -13.17
N ALA A 140 -1.95 5.97 -14.49
CA ALA A 140 -2.95 5.35 -15.37
C ALA A 140 -2.44 4.05 -16.01
N GLY A 141 -1.19 3.67 -15.76
CA GLY A 141 -0.61 2.40 -16.18
C GLY A 141 0.80 2.55 -16.73
N VAL A 142 1.33 1.45 -17.27
CA VAL A 142 2.64 1.39 -17.92
C VAL A 142 2.45 0.87 -19.34
N GLU A 143 3.00 1.60 -20.31
CA GLU A 143 2.94 1.26 -21.74
C GLU A 143 4.37 1.19 -22.30
N GLY A 144 4.81 0.01 -22.71
CA GLY A 144 6.17 -0.17 -23.20
C GLY A 144 7.19 0.28 -22.14
N ASN A 145 7.99 1.30 -22.43
CA ASN A 145 8.98 1.89 -21.51
C ASN A 145 8.53 3.25 -20.93
N ALA A 146 7.23 3.56 -20.98
CA ALA A 146 6.68 4.80 -20.49
C ALA A 146 5.61 4.55 -19.42
N VAL A 147 5.50 5.48 -18.48
CA VAL A 147 4.41 5.53 -17.51
C VAL A 147 3.35 6.52 -17.99
N CYS A 148 2.09 6.09 -18.00
CA CYS A 148 0.96 6.96 -18.30
C CYS A 148 0.53 7.68 -17.01
N VAL A 149 0.49 9.01 -17.05
CA VAL A 149 0.06 9.86 -15.95
C VAL A 149 -1.08 10.74 -16.38
N LYS A 150 -2.21 10.62 -15.69
CA LYS A 150 -3.34 11.55 -15.82
C LYS A 150 -3.09 12.77 -14.94
N ARG A 151 -2.77 13.90 -15.56
CA ARG A 151 -2.39 15.15 -14.87
C ARG A 151 -3.57 15.77 -14.13
N ASP A 152 -3.28 16.33 -12.96
CA ASP A 152 -4.23 17.14 -12.18
C ASP A 152 -4.44 18.52 -12.83
N ASP A 153 -3.45 19.02 -13.57
CA ASP A 153 -3.36 20.39 -14.10
C ASP A 153 -3.14 20.44 -15.62
N PRO A 154 -4.01 19.84 -16.46
CA PRO A 154 -3.94 20.03 -17.89
C PRO A 154 -4.29 21.48 -18.23
N ARG A 155 -3.52 22.09 -19.14
CA ARG A 155 -3.98 23.31 -19.78
C ARG A 155 -5.08 22.98 -20.79
N PRO A 156 -5.98 23.91 -21.15
CA PRO A 156 -7.07 23.63 -22.09
C PRO A 156 -6.61 23.13 -23.47
N ASP A 157 -5.37 23.39 -23.83
CA ASP A 157 -4.69 23.03 -25.07
C ASP A 157 -3.78 21.80 -24.95
N GLU A 158 -3.67 21.21 -23.76
CA GLU A 158 -2.79 20.07 -23.48
C GLU A 158 -3.61 18.81 -23.15
N ASP A 159 -3.11 17.63 -23.55
CA ASP A 159 -3.73 16.35 -23.19
C ASP A 159 -3.67 16.12 -21.67
N ALA A 160 -4.77 15.58 -21.13
CA ALA A 160 -4.85 15.24 -19.71
C ALA A 160 -3.96 14.04 -19.36
N GLU A 161 -3.72 13.14 -20.31
CA GLU A 161 -2.88 11.96 -20.16
C GLU A 161 -1.55 12.18 -20.88
N VAL A 162 -0.45 11.93 -20.17
CA VAL A 162 0.90 12.06 -20.71
C VAL A 162 1.68 10.77 -20.54
N LEU A 163 2.43 10.40 -21.56
CA LEU A 163 3.34 9.26 -21.55
C LEU A 163 4.76 9.75 -21.23
N LEU A 164 5.24 9.42 -20.04
CA LEU A 164 6.57 9.81 -19.56
C LEU A 164 7.52 8.62 -19.67
N VAL A 165 8.60 8.77 -20.45
CA VAL A 165 9.61 7.72 -20.63
C VAL A 165 10.33 7.48 -19.31
N MET A 166 10.35 6.23 -18.85
CA MET A 166 10.89 5.85 -17.53
C MET A 166 12.38 6.15 -17.39
N GLU A 167 13.16 6.02 -18.47
CA GLU A 167 14.60 6.33 -18.50
C GLU A 167 14.90 7.82 -18.30
N ASP A 168 13.95 8.69 -18.65
CA ASP A 168 14.10 10.13 -18.51
C ASP A 168 13.63 10.63 -17.12
N ILE A 169 13.17 9.75 -16.22
CA ILE A 169 12.73 10.10 -14.87
C ILE A 169 13.96 10.32 -13.97
N ALA A 170 14.04 11.49 -13.34
CA ALA A 170 15.06 11.79 -12.34
C ALA A 170 14.62 11.41 -10.92
N ASP A 171 13.35 11.64 -10.59
CA ASP A 171 12.76 11.32 -9.30
C ASP A 171 11.26 11.05 -9.46
N ALA A 172 10.74 10.07 -8.76
CA ALA A 172 9.31 9.79 -8.73
C ALA A 172 8.92 9.31 -7.33
N ARG A 173 7.80 9.82 -6.82
CA ARG A 173 7.31 9.47 -5.48
C ARG A 173 5.79 9.53 -5.39
N LEU A 174 5.23 8.73 -4.50
CA LEU A 174 3.80 8.75 -4.19
C LEU A 174 3.45 10.01 -3.40
N VAL A 175 2.30 10.61 -3.72
CA VAL A 175 1.77 11.72 -2.92
C VAL A 175 0.90 11.14 -1.82
N LEU A 176 1.11 11.61 -0.59
CA LEU A 176 0.30 11.21 0.56
C LEU A 176 -1.15 11.64 0.37
N THR A 177 -2.03 10.67 0.10
CA THR A 177 -3.49 10.85 0.01
C THR A 177 -4.19 9.95 1.02
N ASP A 178 -5.44 10.26 1.37
CA ASP A 178 -6.24 9.44 2.29
C ASP A 178 -6.41 8.00 1.79
N GLU A 179 -6.56 7.83 0.48
CA GLU A 179 -6.63 6.52 -0.16
C GLU A 179 -5.35 5.71 0.04
N LEU A 180 -4.19 6.36 -0.16
CA LEU A 180 -2.89 5.73 0.03
C LEU A 180 -2.63 5.41 1.51
N ILE A 181 -3.02 6.28 2.43
CA ILE A 181 -2.97 6.01 3.88
C ILE A 181 -3.83 4.80 4.21
N ALA A 182 -5.08 4.78 3.73
CA ALA A 182 -6.00 3.68 3.99
C ALA A 182 -5.46 2.35 3.46
N GLU A 183 -4.86 2.35 2.26
CA GLU A 183 -4.24 1.16 1.69
C GLU A 183 -3.00 0.71 2.46
N SER A 184 -2.09 1.63 2.78
CA SER A 184 -0.89 1.32 3.57
C SER A 184 -1.26 0.74 4.94
N MET A 185 -2.27 1.30 5.61
CA MET A 185 -2.76 0.79 6.89
C MET A 185 -3.44 -0.59 6.75
N ARG A 186 -4.11 -0.87 5.63
CA ARG A 186 -4.65 -2.20 5.33
C ARG A 186 -3.53 -3.22 5.14
N ARG A 187 -2.51 -2.89 4.34
CA ARG A 187 -1.34 -3.75 4.07
C ARG A 187 -0.56 -4.02 5.36
N GLY A 188 -0.28 -2.99 6.17
CA GLY A 188 0.40 -3.13 7.46
C GLY A 188 -0.36 -4.02 8.45
N LYS A 189 -1.69 -3.82 8.60
CA LYS A 189 -2.53 -4.67 9.45
C LYS A 189 -2.62 -6.11 8.96
N ALA A 190 -2.60 -6.34 7.64
CA ALA A 190 -2.60 -7.68 7.08
C ALA A 190 -1.29 -8.41 7.41
N ALA A 191 -0.15 -7.76 7.19
CA ALA A 191 1.17 -8.30 7.52
C ALA A 191 1.31 -8.59 9.02
N GLU A 192 0.85 -7.69 9.90
CA GLU A 192 0.85 -7.91 11.36
C GLU A 192 -0.01 -9.12 11.75
N ARG A 193 -1.20 -9.27 11.14
CA ARG A 193 -2.10 -10.41 11.41
C ARG A 193 -1.51 -11.73 10.95
N GLU A 194 -0.84 -11.75 9.81
CA GLU A 194 -0.20 -12.93 9.26
C GLU A 194 0.96 -13.38 10.15
N LEU A 195 1.87 -12.47 10.50
CA LEU A 195 2.96 -12.76 11.43
C LEU A 195 2.45 -13.27 12.79
N ARG A 196 1.40 -12.62 13.32
CA ARG A 196 0.77 -13.03 14.58
C ARG A 196 0.19 -14.45 14.50
N ARG A 197 -0.36 -14.81 13.33
CA ARG A 197 -0.88 -16.16 13.06
C ARG A 197 0.25 -17.18 12.97
N GLU A 198 1.35 -16.86 12.29
CA GLU A 198 2.54 -17.72 12.21
C GLU A 198 3.15 -17.98 13.58
N LEU A 199 3.21 -16.95 14.42
CA LEU A 199 3.70 -17.04 15.80
C LEU A 199 2.68 -17.68 16.77
N GLY A 200 1.47 -18.02 16.31
CA GLY A 200 0.44 -18.67 17.13
C GLY A 200 -0.21 -17.76 18.18
N LEU A 201 -0.09 -16.43 18.06
CA LEU A 201 -0.71 -15.48 18.99
C LEU A 201 -2.19 -15.25 18.61
N ALA A 202 -3.11 -15.47 19.57
CA ALA A 202 -4.54 -15.20 19.37
C ALA A 202 -4.77 -13.70 19.04
N PRO A 203 -5.71 -13.34 18.14
CA PRO A 203 -5.97 -11.94 17.78
C PRO A 203 -6.39 -11.11 19.00
N PRO A 204 -6.10 -9.78 19.01
CA PRO A 204 -6.50 -8.93 20.11
C PRO A 204 -8.02 -8.90 20.19
N GLN A 205 -8.57 -8.97 21.40
CA GLN A 205 -10.01 -8.83 21.56
C GLN A 205 -10.43 -7.44 21.08
N PRO A 206 -11.53 -7.32 20.32
CA PRO A 206 -11.98 -6.02 19.84
C PRO A 206 -12.27 -5.09 21.02
N GLU A 207 -11.99 -3.79 20.90
CA GLU A 207 -12.19 -2.81 21.98
C GLU A 207 -13.63 -2.80 22.55
N HIS A 208 -14.61 -3.23 21.75
CA HIS A 208 -16.02 -3.34 22.15
C HIS A 208 -16.36 -4.65 22.87
N ALA A 209 -15.42 -5.58 23.02
CA ALA A 209 -15.57 -6.75 23.87
C ALA A 209 -15.50 -6.32 25.34
N LYS A 210 -16.64 -5.92 25.90
CA LYS A 210 -16.78 -5.78 27.36
C LYS A 210 -16.29 -7.09 27.99
N LYS A 211 -15.35 -7.01 28.93
CA LYS A 211 -14.98 -8.13 29.81
C LYS A 211 -16.25 -8.63 30.47
N SER A 212 -16.84 -9.71 29.97
CA SER A 212 -17.97 -10.35 30.63
C SER A 212 -17.43 -10.97 31.91
N ASP A 213 -17.89 -10.47 33.05
CA ASP A 213 -17.66 -11.10 34.34
C ASP A 213 -17.96 -12.60 34.23
N PRO A 214 -16.99 -13.49 34.54
CA PRO A 214 -17.19 -14.94 34.43
C PRO A 214 -18.27 -15.47 35.39
N ALA A 215 -18.74 -14.66 36.34
CA ALA A 215 -19.80 -15.00 37.29
C ALA A 215 -21.24 -14.86 36.74
N LYS A 216 -21.47 -14.37 35.51
CA LYS A 216 -22.83 -14.14 34.97
C LYS A 216 -23.26 -15.02 33.80
N SER A 217 -22.44 -15.94 33.32
CA SER A 217 -22.83 -16.90 32.29
C SER A 217 -23.14 -18.26 32.91
N HIS A 218 -24.44 -18.59 33.05
CA HIS A 218 -25.08 -19.93 33.05
C HIS A 218 -26.43 -19.91 33.81
N LYS A 219 -27.36 -19.03 33.42
CA LYS A 219 -28.80 -19.31 33.64
C LYS A 219 -29.47 -19.48 32.28
N PRO A 220 -30.05 -20.65 31.97
CA PRO A 220 -30.83 -20.84 30.75
C PRO A 220 -32.00 -19.84 30.74
N LYS A 221 -32.15 -19.09 29.66
CA LYS A 221 -33.34 -18.25 29.44
C LYS A 221 -34.58 -19.16 29.32
N PRO A 222 -35.72 -18.82 29.95
CA PRO A 222 -36.96 -19.58 29.76
C PRO A 222 -37.42 -19.51 28.30
N LYS A 223 -37.88 -20.64 27.74
CA LYS A 223 -38.36 -20.73 26.35
C LYS A 223 -39.58 -19.81 26.15
N PRO A 224 -39.65 -19.03 25.06
CA PRO A 224 -40.85 -18.26 24.74
C PRO A 224 -41.99 -19.20 24.33
N GLY A 225 -43.19 -18.97 24.88
CA GLY A 225 -44.40 -19.73 24.53
C GLY A 225 -44.77 -19.60 23.05
N LYS A 226 -45.37 -20.66 22.48
CA LYS A 226 -45.84 -20.72 21.09
C LYS A 226 -46.75 -19.53 20.78
N LYS A 227 -46.34 -18.64 19.87
CA LYS A 227 -47.25 -17.68 19.23
C LYS A 227 -48.15 -18.45 18.25
N PRO A 228 -49.47 -18.20 18.20
CA PRO A 228 -50.34 -18.83 17.22
C PRO A 228 -50.02 -18.34 15.80
N ALA A 229 -50.18 -19.22 14.82
CA ALA A 229 -49.94 -18.93 13.41
C ALA A 229 -50.94 -17.89 12.86
N PRO A 230 -50.52 -17.00 11.94
CA PRO A 230 -51.41 -15.99 11.39
C PRO A 230 -52.46 -16.61 10.46
N THR A 231 -53.74 -16.41 10.77
CA THR A 231 -54.89 -16.82 9.96
C THR A 231 -55.20 -15.79 8.88
N ASN A 232 -54.68 -15.99 7.66
CA ASN A 232 -55.09 -15.22 6.49
C ASN A 232 -56.42 -15.78 5.94
N THR A 233 -57.55 -15.36 6.50
CA THR A 233 -58.88 -15.77 6.04
C THR A 233 -59.37 -14.92 4.87
N LYS A 234 -60.20 -15.53 4.01
CA LYS A 234 -60.83 -14.92 2.81
C LYS A 234 -61.58 -13.60 3.12
N GLN A 235 -62.04 -13.43 4.36
CA GLN A 235 -62.69 -12.21 4.85
C GLN A 235 -61.74 -11.01 4.90
N HIS A 236 -60.46 -11.21 5.24
CA HIS A 236 -59.47 -10.14 5.30
C HIS A 236 -59.09 -9.63 3.90
N ARG A 237 -59.20 -10.49 2.87
CA ARG A 237 -59.02 -10.12 1.46
C ARG A 237 -60.19 -9.32 0.90
N LEU A 238 -61.43 -9.73 1.19
CA LEU A 238 -62.64 -9.04 0.74
C LEU A 238 -62.83 -7.65 1.40
N ALA A 239 -62.39 -7.48 2.65
CA ALA A 239 -62.39 -6.18 3.32
C ALA A 239 -61.40 -5.18 2.68
N ALA A 240 -60.24 -5.66 2.22
CA ALA A 240 -59.25 -4.84 1.53
C ALA A 240 -59.67 -4.44 0.10
N GLU A 241 -60.46 -5.27 -0.58
CA GLU A 241 -61.04 -4.95 -1.89
C GLU A 241 -62.18 -3.92 -1.79
N ARG A 242 -63.05 -4.01 -0.78
CA ARG A 242 -64.10 -3.01 -0.53
C ARG A 242 -63.54 -1.63 -0.18
N ALA A 243 -62.43 -1.57 0.53
CA ALA A 243 -61.77 -0.30 0.87
C ALA A 243 -61.04 0.37 -0.31
N ARG A 244 -60.80 -0.34 -1.42
CA ARG A 244 -60.11 0.20 -2.61
C ARG A 244 -61.06 0.79 -3.66
N ARG A 245 -62.36 0.48 -3.59
CA ARG A 245 -63.38 0.98 -4.53
C ARG A 245 -64.18 2.07 -3.82
N ASN A 246 -63.72 3.33 -3.87
CA ASN A 246 -64.46 4.50 -3.41
C ASN A 246 -65.79 4.61 -4.17
N GLU A 247 -66.90 4.20 -3.55
CA GLU A 247 -68.26 4.53 -4.00
C GLU A 247 -68.79 5.64 -3.09
N ILE A 248 -68.70 6.87 -3.59
CA ILE A 248 -69.54 8.00 -3.18
C ILE A 248 -70.88 7.73 -3.86
N ASP A 249 -71.92 7.41 -3.10
CA ASP A 249 -73.28 7.30 -3.61
C ASP A 249 -73.97 8.68 -3.51
N PRO A 250 -74.40 9.30 -4.62
CA PRO A 250 -75.00 10.62 -4.62
C PRO A 250 -76.52 10.52 -4.74
N SER A 251 -77.24 10.20 -3.67
CA SER A 251 -78.65 10.54 -3.53
C SER A 251 -79.18 10.17 -2.14
N GLU A 252 -79.41 11.17 -1.29
CA GLU A 252 -80.60 11.25 -0.47
C GLU A 252 -80.69 12.68 0.08
N GLY A 253 -81.72 13.39 -0.37
CA GLY A 253 -82.21 14.61 0.26
C GLY A 253 -83.47 14.28 1.06
N ASP A 254 -83.58 14.89 2.24
CA ASP A 254 -84.66 15.79 2.65
C ASP A 254 -84.16 16.61 3.85
#